data_AF-A0A099SDC6-F1
#
_entry.id   AF-A0A099SDC6-F1
#
_cell.length_a   1.000
_cell.length_b   1.000
_cell.length_c   1.000
_cell.angle_alpha   90.00
_cell.angle_beta   90.00
_cell.angle_gamma   90.00
#
_symmetry.space_group_name_H-M   'P 1'
#
loop_
_entity.id
_entity.type
_entity.pdbx_description
1 polymer ?
#
loop_
_entity_poly.entity_id
_entity_poly.type
_entity_poly.pdbx_seq_one_letter_code
_entity_poly.pdbx_strand_id
1 'polypeptide(L)' 'MQLSDMEVKKVLDRGMLTRSLIENETAMKKCQMYNEMAKDAAVKGFFKEQAKGLEDVIGYFKKGMVELQ' A
#
# COMPACT_ATOMS: atom_id res chain seq x y z
N MET A 1 -18.18 16.75 -22.22
CA MET A 1 -16.72 16.98 -22.24
C MET A 1 -16.04 15.65 -22.44
N GLN A 2 -15.27 15.51 -23.52
CA GLN A 2 -14.39 14.37 -23.74
C GLN A 2 -13.05 14.73 -23.07
N LEU A 3 -12.56 13.89 -22.16
CA LEU A 3 -11.24 14.11 -21.54
C LEU A 3 -10.16 13.91 -22.61
N SER A 4 -9.09 14.70 -22.55
CA SER A 4 -7.88 14.42 -23.32
C SER A 4 -7.23 13.12 -22.85
N ASP A 5 -6.47 12.46 -23.72
CA ASP A 5 -5.75 11.23 -23.38
C ASP A 5 -4.83 11.40 -22.15
N MET A 6 -4.26 12.59 -21.99
CA MET A 6 -3.43 12.96 -20.84
C MET A 6 -4.23 13.04 -19.54
N GLU A 7 -5.44 13.61 -19.58
CA GLU A 7 -6.34 13.65 -18.42
C GLU A 7 -6.86 12.25 -18.07
N VAL A 8 -7.17 11.42 -19.08
CA VAL A 8 -7.53 10.01 -18.87
C VAL A 8 -6.39 9.27 -18.19
N LYS A 9 -5.16 9.41 -18.68
CA LYS A 9 -3.97 8.81 -18.06
C LYS A 9 -3.81 9.25 -16.60
N LYS A 10 -3.94 10.56 -16.32
CA LYS A 10 -3.82 11.09 -14.95
C LYS A 10 -4.86 10.48 -14.00
N VAL A 11 -6.10 10.28 -14.46
CA VAL A 11 -7.16 9.63 -13.68
C VAL A 11 -6.84 8.16 -13.42
N LEU A 12 -6.39 7.43 -14.45
CA LEU A 12 -6.04 6.01 -14.32
C LEU A 12 -4.84 5.79 -13.39
N ASP A 13 -3.78 6.59 -13.53
CA ASP A 13 -2.60 6.53 -12.67
C ASP A 13 -2.97 6.81 -11.20
N ARG A 14 -3.80 7.82 -10.95
CA ARG A 14 -4.32 8.12 -9.61
C ARG A 14 -5.15 6.97 -9.05
N GLY A 15 -5.98 6.35 -9.88
CA GLY A 15 -6.77 5.17 -9.51
C GLY A 15 -5.89 3.98 -9.11
N MET A 16 -4.85 3.70 -9.91
CA MET A 16 -3.89 2.64 -9.64
C MET A 16 -3.15 2.86 -8.31
N LEU A 17 -2.64 4.06 -8.06
CA LEU A 17 -1.94 4.39 -6.81
C LEU A 17 -2.89 4.33 -5.60
N THR A 18 -4.12 4.83 -5.74
CA THR A 18 -5.13 4.76 -4.68
C THR A 18 -5.42 3.31 -4.30
N ARG A 19 -5.65 2.44 -5.29
CA ARG A 19 -5.90 1.02 -5.05
C ARG A 19 -4.70 0.35 -4.38
N SER A 20 -3.50 0.64 -4.88
CA SER A 20 -2.25 0.10 -4.32
C SER A 20 -2.06 0.50 -2.86
N LEU A 21 -2.37 1.74 -2.48
CA LEU A 21 -2.33 2.20 -1.10
C LEU A 21 -3.29 1.41 -0.20
N ILE A 22 -4.56 1.28 -0.62
CA ILE A 22 -5.59 0.55 0.15
C ILE A 22 -5.18 -0.91 0.37
N GLU A 23 -4.71 -1.58 -0.68
CA GLU A 23 -4.34 -2.99 -0.63
C GLU A 23 -3.14 -3.21 0.31
N ASN A 24 -2.12 -2.34 0.24
CA ASN A 24 -0.92 -2.46 1.08
C ASN A 24 -1.18 -2.05 2.54
N GLU A 25 -1.98 -1.01 2.79
CA GLU A 25 -2.40 -0.65 4.16
C GLU A 25 -3.23 -1.78 4.80
N THR A 26 -4.10 -2.41 4.03
CA THR A 26 -4.88 -3.56 4.49
C THR A 26 -3.99 -4.76 4.79
N ALA A 27 -3.04 -5.08 3.90
CA ALA A 27 -2.07 -6.16 4.12
C ALA A 27 -1.20 -5.91 5.36
N MET A 28 -0.79 -4.66 5.59
CA MET A 28 0.02 -4.27 6.75
C MET A 28 -0.75 -4.48 8.05
N LYS A 29 -2.00 -4.03 8.12
CA LYS A 29 -2.87 -4.25 9.29
C LYS A 29 -3.12 -5.74 9.54
N LYS A 30 -3.28 -6.55 8.50
CA LYS A 30 -3.38 -8.01 8.64
C LYS A 30 -2.09 -8.60 9.23
N CYS A 31 -0.92 -8.17 8.77
CA CYS A 31 0.35 -8.62 9.34
C CYS A 31 0.46 -8.23 10.82
N GLN A 32 0.10 -7.00 11.20
CA GLN A 32 0.08 -6.56 12.60
C GLN A 32 -0.86 -7.43 13.45
N MET A 33 -2.08 -7.70 12.96
CA MET A 33 -3.03 -8.58 13.64
C MET A 33 -2.48 -10.02 13.78
N TYR A 34 -1.90 -10.59 12.73
CA TYR A 34 -1.34 -11.94 12.78
C TYR A 34 -0.11 -12.04 13.69
N ASN A 35 0.70 -10.98 13.78
CA ASN A 35 1.78 -10.88 14.77
C ASN A 35 1.25 -10.96 16.21
N GLU A 36 0.14 -10.28 16.50
CA GLU A 36 -0.49 -10.30 17.82
C GLU A 36 -1.10 -11.66 18.15
N MET A 37 -1.68 -12.34 17.16
CA MET A 37 -2.30 -13.65 17.32
C MET A 37 -1.29 -14.81 17.37
N ALA A 38 -0.10 -14.63 16.77
CA ALA A 38 0.90 -15.69 16.68
C ALA A 38 1.49 -16.04 18.05
N LYS A 39 1.48 -17.34 18.37
CA LYS A 39 2.14 -17.89 19.56
C LYS A 39 3.59 -18.28 19.31
N ASP A 40 3.90 -18.69 18.08
CA ASP A 40 5.25 -19.03 17.66
C ASP A 40 6.10 -17.78 17.44
N ALA A 41 7.32 -17.77 17.99
CA ALA A 41 8.20 -16.61 17.95
C ALA A 41 8.70 -16.28 16.53
N ALA A 42 8.95 -17.30 15.70
CA ALA A 42 9.40 -17.10 14.33
C ALA A 42 8.26 -16.54 13.46
N VAL A 43 7.05 -17.08 13.60
CA VAL A 43 5.86 -16.56 12.91
C VAL A 43 5.56 -15.11 13.33
N LYS A 44 5.72 -14.80 14.61
CA LYS A 44 5.61 -13.43 15.12
C LYS A 44 6.64 -12.51 14.46
N GLY A 45 7.91 -12.91 14.46
CA GLY A 45 9.00 -12.19 13.80
C GLY A 45 8.70 -11.91 12.33
N PHE A 46 8.29 -12.94 11.59
CA PHE A 46 7.92 -12.84 10.17
C PHE A 46 6.87 -11.75 9.94
N PHE A 47 5.72 -11.80 10.61
CA PHE A 47 4.66 -10.82 10.39
C PHE A 47 5.06 -9.39 10.81
N LYS A 48 5.93 -9.24 11.80
CA LYS A 48 6.48 -7.93 12.18
C LYS A 48 7.31 -7.32 11.05
N GLU A 49 8.17 -8.13 10.44
CA GLU A 49 9.04 -7.71 9.34
C GLU A 49 8.24 -7.41 8.07
N GLN A 50 7.24 -8.25 7.75
CA GLN A 50 6.33 -7.99 6.62
C GLN A 50 5.55 -6.67 6.80
N ALA A 51 5.05 -6.38 8.00
CA ALA A 51 4.37 -5.12 8.27
C ALA A 51 5.28 -3.90 8.02
N LYS A 52 6.56 -3.99 8.42
CA LYS A 52 7.55 -2.93 8.16
C LYS A 52 7.84 -2.78 6.66
N GLY A 53 8.03 -3.88 5.93
CA GLY A 53 8.23 -3.81 4.48
C GLY A 53 7.05 -3.17 3.74
N LEU A 54 5.82 -3.42 4.19
CA LEU A 54 4.63 -2.80 3.62
C LEU A 54 4.56 -1.29 3.92
N GLU A 55 5.06 -0.83 5.06
CA GLU A 55 5.16 0.60 5.37
C GLU A 55 6.05 1.35 4.36
N ASP A 56 7.19 0.76 3.98
CA ASP A 56 8.09 1.32 2.97
C ASP A 56 7.39 1.40 1.59
N VAL A 57 6.65 0.35 1.20
CA VAL A 57 5.87 0.31 -0.05
C VAL A 57 4.76 1.37 -0.05
N ILE A 58 4.05 1.54 1.07
CA ILE A 58 3.05 2.60 1.23
C ILE A 58 3.70 3.98 1.06
N GLY A 59 4.89 4.19 1.65
CA GLY A 59 5.67 5.40 1.49
C GLY A 59 6.00 5.71 0.03
N TYR A 60 6.43 4.70 -0.73
CA TYR A 60 6.67 4.82 -2.18
C TYR A 60 5.42 5.28 -2.94
N PHE A 61 4.26 4.65 -2.70
CA PHE A 61 3.02 5.04 -3.39
C PHE A 61 2.50 6.42 -2.97
N LYS A 62 2.67 6.81 -1.70
CA LYS A 62 2.33 8.18 -1.23
C LYS A 62 3.16 9.23 -1.94
N LYS A 63 4.46 8.97 -2.17
CA LYS A 63 5.31 9.86 -2.97
C LYS A 63 4.80 10.00 -4.40
N GLY A 64 4.46 8.88 -5.05
CA GLY A 64 3.87 8.91 -6.40
C GLY A 64 2.55 9.68 -6.48
N MET A 65 1.72 9.63 -5.43
CA MET A 65 0.47 10.42 -5.37
C MET A 65 0.72 11.93 -5.32
N VAL A 66 1.76 12.37 -4.62
CA VAL A 66 2.17 13.79 -4.57
C VAL A 66 2.68 14.25 -5.93
N GLU A 67 3.45 13.40 -6.63
CA GLU A 67 3.98 13.69 -7.97
C GLU A 67 2.88 13.77 -9.05
N LEU A 68 1.72 13.15 -8.80
CA LEU A 68 0.54 13.23 -9.68
C LEU A 68 -0.37 14.43 -9.40
N GLN A 69 -0.17 15.21 -8.33
CA GLN A 69 -1.01 16.40 -8.05
C GLN A 69 -0.70 17.52 -9.06
#